data_AF-A0A839NCE2-F1
#
_entry.id   AF-A0A839NCE2-F1
#
_cell.length_a   1.000
_cell.length_b   1.000
_cell.length_c   1.000
_cell.angle_alpha   90.00
_cell.angle_beta   90.00
_cell.angle_gamma   90.00
#
_symmetry.space_group_name_H-M   'P 1'
#
loop_
_entity.id
_entity.type
_entity.pdbx_description
1 polymer ?
#
loop_
_entity_poly.entity_id
_entity_poly.type
_entity_poly.pdbx_seq_one_letter_code
_entity_poly.pdbx_strand_id
1 'polypeptide(L)'
;MKILTPRFGFAVAAASLATGAGLAASPAAHAVPTGTAFVATASSIPDCALSSLPAQATDTADLIEAGGPFPYPKNDGVVFDNREGLLPSEGSGYYHEYTVITPGASNRGTRRIITGGTPLTSPPVWYYTGDHYSSFCKITGINGGGSGGIADCDASSVPDEVADTEELVKDDGPFPYDQDGSVFQNREGLLPSESSDYYHLYTVPTPGDSTRGSRRIVTGGTSLTDPSIWYYTADDFASFCKLSVN
;
A
#
# COMPACT_ATOMS: atom_id res chain seq x y z
N MET A 1 53.90 -37.08 3.69
CA MET A 1 54.43 -36.56 4.97
C MET A 1 53.45 -35.49 5.48
N LYS A 2 52.68 -35.62 6.59
CA LYS A 2 53.06 -35.68 8.03
C LYS A 2 53.96 -34.48 8.38
N ILE A 3 53.54 -33.47 9.15
CA ILE A 3 53.49 -33.39 10.65
C ILE A 3 52.86 -32.01 10.99
N LEU A 4 51.76 -31.92 11.76
CA LEU A 4 51.63 -31.72 13.22
C LEU A 4 52.17 -30.38 13.81
N THR A 5 51.26 -29.66 14.49
CA THR A 5 51.38 -28.43 15.31
C THR A 5 52.45 -28.44 16.41
N PRO A 6 52.76 -27.27 17.02
CA PRO A 6 52.31 -27.06 18.41
C PRO A 6 51.88 -25.62 18.78
N ARG A 7 51.06 -25.53 19.84
CA ARG A 7 50.75 -24.35 20.67
C ARG A 7 51.74 -24.29 21.84
N PHE A 8 52.10 -23.10 22.34
CA PHE A 8 52.50 -22.73 23.72
C PHE A 8 52.78 -21.20 23.65
N GLY A 9 52.48 -20.30 24.58
CA GLY A 9 52.23 -20.36 26.01
C GLY A 9 53.09 -19.29 26.72
N PHE A 10 52.45 -18.23 27.21
CA PHE A 10 52.76 -17.37 28.37
C PHE A 10 54.13 -16.65 28.60
N ALA A 11 53.95 -15.46 29.21
CA ALA A 11 54.80 -14.75 30.21
C ALA A 11 55.83 -13.72 29.73
N VAL A 12 56.23 -12.64 30.44
CA VAL A 12 55.80 -11.80 31.59
C VAL A 12 56.80 -10.60 31.61
N ALA A 13 56.30 -9.38 31.91
CA ALA A 13 56.89 -8.19 32.59
C ALA A 13 58.36 -7.69 32.41
N ALA A 14 58.52 -6.36 32.27
CA ALA A 14 59.31 -5.42 33.11
C ALA A 14 59.50 -4.06 32.36
N ALA A 15 58.88 -2.95 32.77
CA ALA A 15 59.32 -1.92 33.73
C ALA A 15 60.45 -0.97 33.25
N SER A 16 60.16 0.34 33.14
CA SER A 16 60.83 1.45 33.88
C SER A 16 60.56 2.86 33.30
N LEU A 17 60.67 3.83 34.22
CA LEU A 17 60.17 5.22 34.26
C LEU A 17 60.85 6.22 33.28
N ALA A 18 60.10 7.27 32.90
CA ALA A 18 60.63 8.64 32.86
C ALA A 18 59.52 9.70 33.04
N THR A 19 59.78 10.61 33.96
CA THR A 19 58.96 11.74 34.42
C THR A 19 59.00 12.91 33.43
N GLY A 20 57.89 13.63 33.27
CA GLY A 20 57.86 14.92 32.55
C GLY A 20 56.57 15.69 32.82
N ALA A 21 56.67 16.72 33.65
CA ALA A 21 55.58 17.62 34.04
C ALA A 21 55.19 18.57 32.89
N GLY A 22 53.90 18.91 32.78
CA GLY A 22 53.46 19.97 31.86
C GLY A 22 51.96 20.19 31.81
N LEU A 23 51.49 21.13 32.64
CA LEU A 23 50.43 22.11 32.39
C LEU A 23 48.98 21.63 32.15
N ALA A 24 48.12 22.03 33.09
CA ALA A 24 46.67 21.99 33.02
C ALA A 24 46.11 22.88 31.90
N ALA A 25 45.07 22.39 31.21
CA ALA A 25 44.03 23.21 30.61
C ALA A 25 42.77 22.36 30.39
N SER A 26 41.71 22.64 31.16
CA SER A 26 40.37 22.11 30.92
C SER A 26 39.82 22.68 29.60
N PRO A 27 39.29 21.87 28.68
CA PRO A 27 38.43 22.40 27.63
C PRO A 27 37.04 22.66 28.21
N ALA A 28 36.62 23.92 28.14
CA ALA A 28 35.26 24.36 28.41
C ALA A 28 34.27 23.61 27.51
N ALA A 29 33.25 23.01 28.13
CA ALA A 29 32.10 22.45 27.45
C ALA A 29 31.42 23.55 26.62
N HIS A 30 31.48 23.42 25.30
CA HIS A 30 30.70 24.24 24.39
C HIS A 30 29.25 23.77 24.47
N ALA A 31 28.39 24.61 25.04
CA ALA A 31 26.95 24.41 25.02
C ALA A 31 26.49 24.40 23.55
N VAL A 32 26.06 23.23 23.08
CA VAL A 32 25.36 23.08 21.80
C VAL A 32 24.00 23.77 21.97
N PRO A 33 23.61 24.71 21.10
CA PRO A 33 22.27 25.28 21.19
C PRO A 33 21.28 24.15 20.93
N THR A 34 20.36 23.95 21.88
CA THR A 34 19.17 23.13 21.72
C THR A 34 18.35 23.71 20.57
N GLY A 35 18.57 23.17 19.37
CA GLY A 35 17.72 23.40 18.22
C GLY A 35 16.32 22.97 18.61
N THR A 36 15.37 23.90 18.56
CA THR A 36 13.94 23.66 18.57
C THR A 36 13.64 22.51 17.62
N ALA A 37 13.21 21.37 18.17
CA ALA A 37 12.69 20.26 17.40
C ALA A 37 11.52 20.80 16.57
N PHE A 38 11.75 20.97 15.27
CA PHE A 38 10.70 21.19 14.32
C PHE A 38 9.90 19.89 14.31
N VAL A 39 8.69 19.91 14.87
CA VAL A 39 7.72 18.84 14.62
C VAL A 39 7.43 18.95 13.12
N ALA A 40 8.11 18.14 12.33
CA ALA A 40 7.79 17.98 10.93
C ALA A 40 6.36 17.46 10.88
N THR A 41 5.42 18.35 10.60
CA THR A 41 4.13 17.96 10.05
C THR A 41 4.46 17.08 8.85
N ALA A 42 4.11 15.79 8.91
CA ALA A 42 4.33 14.89 7.79
C ALA A 42 3.74 15.56 6.55
N SER A 43 4.61 16.01 5.64
CA SER A 43 4.16 16.51 4.35
C SER A 43 3.41 15.36 3.71
N SER A 44 2.09 15.50 3.58
CA SER A 44 1.27 14.50 2.92
C SER A 44 1.82 14.28 1.51
N ILE A 45 2.07 13.03 1.15
CA ILE A 45 2.44 12.66 -0.22
C ILE A 45 1.31 13.13 -1.14
N PRO A 46 1.58 13.95 -2.17
CA PRO A 46 0.54 14.46 -3.05
C PRO A 46 -0.09 13.33 -3.88
N ASP A 47 -1.36 13.47 -4.24
CA ASP A 47 -2.03 12.54 -5.15
C ASP A 47 -1.74 12.87 -6.61
N CYS A 48 -1.70 11.84 -7.46
CA CYS A 48 -1.64 11.93 -8.91
C CYS A 48 -2.55 10.87 -9.53
N ALA A 49 -3.48 11.25 -10.40
CA ALA A 49 -4.30 10.28 -11.11
C ALA A 49 -3.43 9.47 -12.08
N LEU A 50 -3.64 8.15 -12.19
CA LEU A 50 -2.93 7.32 -13.17
C LEU A 50 -3.05 7.89 -14.59
N SER A 51 -4.22 8.41 -14.93
CA SER A 51 -4.52 9.07 -16.21
C SER A 51 -3.70 10.36 -16.46
N SER A 52 -3.12 10.95 -15.42
CA SER A 52 -2.24 12.13 -15.52
C SER A 52 -0.76 11.77 -15.64
N LEU A 53 -0.39 10.50 -15.43
CA LEU A 53 0.97 9.99 -15.56
C LEU A 53 1.31 9.68 -17.03
N PRO A 54 2.60 9.49 -17.37
CA PRO A 54 2.96 8.94 -18.68
C PRO A 54 2.25 7.61 -18.93
N ALA A 55 1.80 7.36 -20.17
CA ALA A 55 1.04 6.14 -20.52
C ALA A 55 1.74 4.83 -20.11
N GLN A 56 3.09 4.81 -20.06
CA GLN A 56 3.85 3.63 -19.61
C GLN A 56 3.60 3.28 -18.13
N ALA A 57 3.10 4.21 -17.33
CA ALA A 57 2.68 3.91 -15.95
C ALA A 57 1.43 3.03 -15.96
N THR A 58 0.47 3.28 -16.85
CA THR A 58 -0.69 2.39 -17.08
C THR A 58 -0.23 1.01 -17.52
N ASP A 59 0.64 0.92 -18.53
CA ASP A 59 1.20 -0.37 -18.98
C ASP A 59 1.86 -1.15 -17.83
N THR A 60 2.55 -0.44 -16.92
CA THR A 60 3.22 -1.05 -15.77
C THR A 60 2.20 -1.51 -14.72
N ALA A 61 1.13 -0.75 -14.50
CA ALA A 61 0.05 -1.13 -13.60
C ALA A 61 -0.66 -2.40 -14.08
N ASP A 62 -1.00 -2.47 -15.37
CA ASP A 62 -1.61 -3.65 -15.99
C ASP A 62 -0.71 -4.90 -15.83
N LEU A 63 0.61 -4.74 -15.97
CA LEU A 63 1.56 -5.83 -15.75
C LEU A 63 1.61 -6.27 -14.29
N ILE A 64 1.53 -5.35 -13.34
CA ILE A 64 1.51 -5.69 -11.91
C ILE A 64 0.23 -6.47 -11.58
N GLU A 65 -0.92 -6.01 -12.05
CA GLU A 65 -2.21 -6.68 -11.87
C GLU A 65 -2.23 -8.08 -12.51
N ALA A 66 -1.59 -8.23 -13.67
CA ALA A 66 -1.42 -9.52 -14.34
C ALA A 66 -0.35 -10.44 -13.69
N GLY A 67 0.46 -9.94 -12.75
CA GLY A 67 1.59 -10.67 -12.18
C GLY A 67 2.77 -10.84 -13.16
N GLY A 68 2.87 -9.98 -14.17
CA GLY A 68 3.88 -9.99 -15.22
C GLY A 68 3.37 -10.57 -16.56
N PRO A 69 4.28 -10.92 -17.48
CA PRO A 69 5.74 -10.91 -17.35
C PRO A 69 6.33 -9.50 -17.33
N PHE A 70 7.26 -9.25 -16.41
CA PHE A 70 7.89 -7.93 -16.28
C PHE A 70 9.06 -7.73 -17.25
N PRO A 71 9.26 -6.50 -17.77
CA PRO A 71 10.35 -6.17 -18.70
C PRO A 71 11.74 -6.29 -18.07
N TYR A 72 11.86 -6.06 -16.75
CA TYR A 72 13.11 -6.21 -16.01
C TYR A 72 12.93 -7.23 -14.88
N PRO A 73 12.85 -8.55 -15.18
CA PRO A 73 12.46 -9.58 -14.21
C PRO A 73 13.47 -9.79 -13.06
N LYS A 74 14.66 -9.19 -13.13
CA LYS A 74 15.64 -9.18 -12.02
C LYS A 74 15.41 -8.04 -11.03
N ASN A 75 14.53 -7.10 -11.35
CA ASN A 75 14.34 -5.86 -10.62
C ASN A 75 12.86 -5.56 -10.35
N ASP A 76 12.00 -5.80 -11.32
CA ASP A 76 10.57 -5.56 -11.18
C ASP A 76 9.97 -6.61 -10.24
N GLY A 77 9.24 -6.14 -9.23
CA GLY A 77 8.66 -6.95 -8.16
C GLY A 77 9.60 -7.24 -7.00
N VAL A 78 10.83 -6.70 -6.98
CA VAL A 78 11.71 -6.83 -5.80
C VAL A 78 11.29 -5.85 -4.70
N VAL A 79 11.70 -6.14 -3.47
CA VAL A 79 11.40 -5.30 -2.30
C VAL A 79 12.05 -3.92 -2.44
N PHE A 80 11.25 -2.88 -2.16
CA PHE A 80 11.69 -1.51 -1.99
C PHE A 80 11.82 -1.19 -0.49
N ASP A 81 13.02 -0.94 -0.01
CA ASP A 81 13.31 -0.82 1.43
C ASP A 81 12.81 0.50 2.06
N ASN A 82 12.41 1.51 1.27
CA ASN A 82 12.01 2.85 1.75
C ASN A 82 13.03 3.46 2.74
N ARG A 83 14.34 3.37 2.45
CA ARG A 83 15.42 3.74 3.39
C ARG A 83 15.44 5.22 3.73
N GLU A 84 15.06 6.05 2.77
CA GLU A 84 14.97 7.49 2.89
C GLU A 84 13.68 7.92 3.64
N GLY A 85 12.74 6.99 3.86
CA GLY A 85 11.51 7.25 4.63
C GLY A 85 10.55 8.23 3.96
N LEU A 86 10.54 8.27 2.63
CA LEU A 86 9.65 9.16 1.86
C LEU A 86 8.23 8.61 1.70
N LEU A 87 8.07 7.29 1.82
CA LEU A 87 6.77 6.62 1.95
C LEU A 87 6.46 6.36 3.44
N PRO A 88 5.21 6.08 3.82
CA PRO A 88 4.87 5.66 5.18
C PRO A 88 5.77 4.53 5.70
N SER A 89 6.03 4.54 7.01
CA SER A 89 6.88 3.52 7.64
C SER A 89 6.07 2.24 7.83
N GLU A 90 6.43 1.21 7.06
CA GLU A 90 5.78 -0.11 7.09
C GLU A 90 6.80 -1.24 7.36
N GLY A 91 6.31 -2.45 7.60
CA GLY A 91 7.14 -3.63 7.80
C GLY A 91 8.04 -3.95 6.59
N SER A 92 9.16 -4.65 6.84
CA SER A 92 10.04 -5.11 5.76
C SER A 92 9.28 -5.98 4.76
N GLY A 93 9.52 -5.77 3.47
CA GLY A 93 8.83 -6.46 2.38
C GLY A 93 7.42 -5.93 2.09
N TYR A 94 6.98 -4.84 2.73
CA TYR A 94 5.69 -4.24 2.41
C TYR A 94 5.67 -3.60 1.03
N TYR A 95 6.76 -2.90 0.64
CA TYR A 95 6.84 -2.19 -0.64
C TYR A 95 7.60 -2.99 -1.70
N HIS A 96 7.14 -2.90 -2.95
CA HIS A 96 7.77 -3.51 -4.12
C HIS A 96 7.94 -2.51 -5.26
N GLU A 97 9.06 -2.56 -5.99
CA GLU A 97 9.35 -1.64 -7.09
C GLU A 97 9.12 -2.24 -8.48
N TYR A 98 8.66 -1.41 -9.41
CA TYR A 98 8.42 -1.78 -10.80
C TYR A 98 8.87 -0.67 -11.74
N THR A 99 9.50 -1.04 -12.85
CA THR A 99 10.01 -0.10 -13.84
C THR A 99 8.90 0.46 -14.70
N VAL A 100 8.77 1.79 -14.73
CA VAL A 100 7.98 2.48 -15.76
C VAL A 100 8.90 2.81 -16.92
N ILE A 101 8.62 2.25 -18.10
CA ILE A 101 9.47 2.46 -19.27
C ILE A 101 9.54 3.94 -19.64
N THR A 102 10.75 4.42 -19.91
CA THR A 102 10.96 5.73 -20.53
C THR A 102 11.23 5.53 -22.02
N PRO A 103 10.33 5.98 -22.92
CA PRO A 103 10.51 5.80 -24.34
C PRO A 103 11.87 6.32 -24.83
N GLY A 104 12.58 5.51 -25.61
CA GLY A 104 13.89 5.84 -26.16
C GLY A 104 15.07 5.71 -25.17
N ALA A 105 14.83 5.39 -23.90
CA ALA A 105 15.92 5.11 -22.97
C ALA A 105 16.58 3.75 -23.27
N SER A 106 17.91 3.70 -23.25
CA SER A 106 18.67 2.45 -23.41
C SER A 106 18.82 1.65 -22.10
N ASN A 107 18.24 2.14 -21.01
CA ASN A 107 18.28 1.57 -19.67
C ASN A 107 16.90 1.68 -19.01
N ARG A 108 16.78 1.25 -17.74
CA ARG A 108 15.53 1.30 -16.96
C ARG A 108 14.96 2.71 -16.74
N GLY A 109 15.72 3.77 -17.04
CA GLY A 109 15.35 5.15 -16.72
C GLY A 109 15.20 5.39 -15.22
N THR A 110 14.54 6.50 -14.86
CA THR A 110 14.34 6.97 -13.49
C THR A 110 12.91 6.75 -12.96
N ARG A 111 11.99 6.33 -13.83
CA ARG A 111 10.56 6.26 -13.50
C ARG A 111 10.20 4.90 -12.90
N ARG A 112 9.46 4.89 -11.80
CA ARG A 112 9.02 3.67 -11.12
C ARG A 112 7.60 3.81 -10.60
N ILE A 113 6.93 2.67 -10.51
CA ILE A 113 5.79 2.47 -9.62
C ILE A 113 6.31 1.72 -8.39
N ILE A 114 5.90 2.16 -7.21
CA ILE A 114 6.07 1.42 -5.96
C ILE A 114 4.68 0.99 -5.48
N THR A 115 4.48 -0.30 -5.29
CA THR A 115 3.25 -0.81 -4.66
C THR A 115 3.50 -1.17 -3.21
N GLY A 116 2.47 -1.15 -2.39
CA GLY A 116 2.55 -1.51 -0.98
C GLY A 116 1.44 -2.46 -0.55
N GLY A 117 1.80 -3.44 0.27
CA GLY A 117 0.89 -4.43 0.84
C GLY A 117 0.70 -5.67 -0.03
N THR A 118 -0.30 -6.47 0.31
CA THR A 118 -0.61 -7.75 -0.33
C THR A 118 -2.08 -7.82 -0.73
N PRO A 119 -2.44 -8.61 -1.76
CA PRO A 119 -1.54 -9.38 -2.62
C PRO A 119 -0.76 -8.50 -3.61
N LEU A 120 0.39 -8.98 -4.12
CA LEU A 120 1.26 -8.17 -5.02
C LEU A 120 0.58 -7.79 -6.34
N THR A 121 -0.44 -8.54 -6.76
CA THR A 121 -1.24 -8.31 -7.96
C THR A 121 -2.51 -7.48 -7.71
N SER A 122 -2.82 -7.15 -6.44
CA SER A 122 -3.89 -6.23 -6.06
C SER A 122 -3.46 -5.45 -4.79
N PRO A 123 -2.36 -4.67 -4.85
CA PRO A 123 -1.76 -4.09 -3.66
C PRO A 123 -2.53 -2.83 -3.20
N PRO A 124 -2.90 -2.67 -1.92
CA PRO A 124 -3.80 -1.60 -1.47
C PRO A 124 -3.29 -0.16 -1.62
N VAL A 125 -2.01 0.07 -1.94
CA VAL A 125 -1.46 1.40 -2.18
C VAL A 125 -0.43 1.40 -3.31
N TRP A 126 -0.41 2.51 -4.06
CA TRP A 126 0.47 2.69 -5.22
C TRP A 126 1.08 4.08 -5.19
N TYR A 127 2.34 4.18 -5.56
CA TYR A 127 3.09 5.42 -5.65
C TYR A 127 3.85 5.48 -6.96
N TYR A 128 3.97 6.67 -7.52
CA TYR A 128 4.80 6.93 -8.68
C TYR A 128 5.97 7.82 -8.30
N THR A 129 7.15 7.51 -8.84
CA THR A 129 8.31 8.42 -8.86
C THR A 129 8.76 8.61 -10.30
N GLY A 130 8.97 9.86 -10.70
CA GLY A 130 9.56 10.20 -12.00
C GLY A 130 11.07 10.41 -11.95
N ASP A 131 11.64 10.47 -10.74
CA ASP A 131 12.92 11.07 -10.42
C ASP A 131 13.80 10.14 -9.57
N HIS A 132 13.64 8.84 -9.75
CA HIS A 132 14.46 7.80 -9.12
C HIS A 132 14.44 7.90 -7.58
N TYR A 133 13.23 7.85 -7.02
CA TYR A 133 12.92 7.84 -5.59
C TYR A 133 13.25 9.15 -4.86
N SER A 134 13.43 10.26 -5.57
CA SER A 134 13.69 11.57 -4.93
C SER A 134 12.38 12.24 -4.46
N SER A 135 11.28 11.96 -5.14
CA SER A 135 9.92 12.34 -4.74
C SER A 135 8.90 11.30 -5.17
N PHE A 136 7.73 11.34 -4.52
CA PHE A 136 6.61 10.44 -4.80
C PHE A 136 5.31 11.22 -4.91
N CYS A 137 4.40 10.70 -5.73
CA CYS A 137 2.98 10.97 -5.61
C CYS A 137 2.24 9.65 -5.41
N LYS A 138 1.16 9.68 -4.63
CA LYS A 138 0.26 8.54 -4.44
C LYS A 138 -0.63 8.43 -5.66
N ILE A 139 -0.65 7.27 -6.31
CA ILE A 139 -1.43 7.07 -7.52
C ILE A 139 -2.89 6.82 -7.14
N THR A 140 -3.81 7.48 -7.83
CA THR A 140 -5.26 7.25 -7.73
C THR A 140 -5.81 6.75 -9.07
N GLY A 141 -6.93 6.01 -9.03
CA GLY A 141 -7.59 5.49 -10.23
C GLY A 141 -6.92 4.27 -10.87
N ILE A 142 -6.30 3.39 -10.07
CA ILE A 142 -5.76 2.08 -10.49
C ILE A 142 -6.75 0.97 -10.13
N ASN A 143 -7.10 0.11 -11.10
CA ASN A 143 -8.04 -1.03 -10.97
C ASN A 143 -7.49 -2.20 -10.12
N GLY A 144 -6.91 -1.92 -8.96
CA GLY A 144 -6.28 -2.98 -8.16
C GLY A 144 -5.54 -2.49 -6.94
N GLY A 145 -5.64 -1.20 -6.59
CA GLY A 145 -5.00 -0.79 -5.37
C GLY A 145 -4.92 0.70 -5.11
N GLY A 146 -5.30 1.06 -3.90
CA GLY A 146 -5.51 2.44 -3.52
C GLY A 146 -6.75 2.99 -4.21
N SER A 147 -7.93 2.53 -3.79
CA SER A 147 -9.21 2.80 -4.46
C SER A 147 -9.29 2.31 -5.91
N GLY A 148 -8.88 1.06 -6.17
CA GLY A 148 -9.45 0.09 -7.12
C GLY A 148 -10.04 0.54 -8.47
N GLY A 149 -9.71 1.72 -9.02
CA GLY A 149 -10.16 2.28 -10.31
C GLY A 149 -11.67 2.52 -10.43
N ILE A 150 -12.43 1.95 -9.52
CA ILE A 150 -13.81 2.27 -9.19
C ILE A 150 -13.83 3.62 -8.50
N ALA A 151 -14.46 4.60 -9.15
CA ALA A 151 -14.62 5.93 -8.61
C ALA A 151 -15.39 5.90 -7.28
N ASP A 152 -15.09 6.83 -6.38
CA ASP A 152 -15.91 7.06 -5.21
C ASP A 152 -17.34 7.44 -5.65
N CYS A 153 -18.34 6.98 -4.90
CA CYS A 153 -19.72 7.30 -5.19
C CYS A 153 -19.95 8.81 -5.08
N ASP A 154 -20.67 9.39 -6.04
CA ASP A 154 -21.24 10.73 -5.87
C ASP A 154 -22.25 10.65 -4.72
N ALA A 155 -22.11 11.52 -3.71
CA ALA A 155 -22.99 11.52 -2.55
C ALA A 155 -24.48 11.66 -2.92
N SER A 156 -24.80 12.30 -4.05
CA SER A 156 -26.17 12.43 -4.55
C SER A 156 -26.72 11.14 -5.19
N SER A 157 -25.85 10.20 -5.53
CA SER A 157 -26.20 8.90 -6.13
C SER A 157 -26.40 7.79 -5.10
N VAL A 158 -25.97 8.02 -3.86
CA VAL A 158 -26.08 7.05 -2.76
C VAL A 158 -27.40 7.31 -2.01
N PRO A 159 -28.36 6.38 -2.02
CA PRO A 159 -29.62 6.57 -1.30
C PRO A 159 -29.47 6.30 0.20
N ASP A 160 -30.36 6.87 1.01
CA ASP A 160 -30.34 6.74 2.49
C ASP A 160 -30.35 5.28 2.96
N GLU A 161 -31.00 4.37 2.22
CA GLU A 161 -31.06 2.94 2.55
C GLU A 161 -29.68 2.25 2.55
N VAL A 162 -28.65 2.86 1.94
CA VAL A 162 -27.27 2.36 2.04
C VAL A 162 -26.78 2.43 3.48
N ALA A 163 -27.01 3.55 4.18
CA ALA A 163 -26.57 3.71 5.57
C ALA A 163 -27.26 2.70 6.51
N ASP A 164 -28.56 2.46 6.31
CA ASP A 164 -29.29 1.43 7.08
C ASP A 164 -28.71 0.03 6.82
N THR A 165 -28.33 -0.26 5.57
CA THR A 165 -27.73 -1.55 5.21
C THR A 165 -26.31 -1.69 5.80
N GLU A 166 -25.52 -0.61 5.83
CA GLU A 166 -24.21 -0.61 6.47
C GLU A 166 -24.29 -0.91 7.98
N GLU A 167 -25.27 -0.33 8.68
CA GLU A 167 -25.52 -0.61 10.09
C GLU A 167 -25.86 -2.09 10.31
N LEU A 168 -26.74 -2.67 9.47
CA LEU A 168 -27.04 -4.09 9.53
C LEU A 168 -25.81 -4.96 9.31
N VAL A 169 -24.92 -4.62 8.38
CA VAL A 169 -23.69 -5.39 8.14
C VAL A 169 -22.76 -5.31 9.36
N LYS A 170 -22.59 -4.11 9.94
CA LYS A 170 -21.77 -3.89 11.14
C LYS A 170 -22.31 -4.66 12.36
N ASP A 171 -23.64 -4.79 12.45
CA ASP A 171 -24.33 -5.50 13.55
C ASP A 171 -24.53 -7.01 13.31
N ASP A 172 -24.08 -7.55 12.16
CA ASP A 172 -24.32 -8.94 11.73
C ASP A 172 -25.83 -9.28 11.60
N GLY A 173 -26.59 -8.32 11.08
CA GLY A 173 -28.01 -8.44 10.81
C GLY A 173 -28.90 -8.09 12.02
N PRO A 174 -30.16 -8.56 12.03
CA PRO A 174 -30.76 -9.51 11.09
C PRO A 174 -30.92 -8.93 9.69
N PHE A 175 -30.51 -9.68 8.67
CA PHE A 175 -30.65 -9.25 7.29
C PHE A 175 -32.07 -9.49 6.74
N PRO A 176 -32.60 -8.60 5.87
CA PRO A 176 -33.96 -8.74 5.36
C PRO A 176 -34.14 -9.91 4.37
N TYR A 177 -33.06 -10.37 3.72
CA TYR A 177 -33.12 -11.42 2.70
C TYR A 177 -32.08 -12.52 2.95
N ASP A 178 -32.44 -13.78 2.66
CA ASP A 178 -31.58 -14.95 2.88
C ASP A 178 -30.27 -14.95 2.08
N GLN A 179 -30.17 -14.13 1.02
CA GLN A 179 -28.95 -14.00 0.22
C GLN A 179 -27.97 -12.96 0.77
N ASP A 180 -28.39 -12.15 1.74
CA ASP A 180 -27.53 -11.13 2.31
C ASP A 180 -26.43 -11.79 3.16
N GLY A 181 -25.19 -11.33 2.99
CA GLY A 181 -23.99 -11.97 3.53
C GLY A 181 -23.44 -13.12 2.68
N SER A 182 -24.11 -13.50 1.58
CA SER A 182 -23.58 -14.52 0.68
C SER A 182 -22.36 -14.03 -0.08
N VAL A 183 -21.50 -14.97 -0.48
CA VAL A 183 -20.28 -14.66 -1.24
C VAL A 183 -20.61 -14.09 -2.62
N PHE A 184 -20.08 -12.91 -2.92
CA PHE A 184 -20.10 -12.29 -4.24
C PHE A 184 -18.90 -12.78 -5.06
N GLN A 185 -19.17 -13.51 -6.14
CA GLN A 185 -18.13 -14.22 -6.89
C GLN A 185 -17.30 -13.33 -7.83
N ASN A 186 -17.69 -12.05 -8.03
CA ASN A 186 -17.04 -11.12 -8.95
C ASN A 186 -16.76 -11.72 -10.35
N ARG A 187 -17.73 -12.47 -10.91
CA ARG A 187 -17.53 -13.24 -12.16
C ARG A 187 -17.21 -12.36 -13.37
N GLU A 188 -17.79 -11.17 -13.41
CA GLU A 188 -17.57 -10.19 -14.47
C GLU A 188 -16.25 -9.43 -14.31
N GLY A 189 -15.55 -9.58 -13.17
CA GLY A 189 -14.27 -8.93 -12.90
C GLY A 189 -14.36 -7.40 -12.82
N LEU A 190 -15.52 -6.87 -12.39
CA LEU A 190 -15.74 -5.43 -12.26
C LEU A 190 -15.19 -4.86 -10.95
N LEU A 191 -15.02 -5.70 -9.94
CA LEU A 191 -14.27 -5.39 -8.72
C LEU A 191 -12.83 -5.92 -8.84
N PRO A 192 -11.88 -5.43 -8.02
CA PRO A 192 -10.54 -5.99 -7.97
C PRO A 192 -10.52 -7.52 -7.79
N SER A 193 -9.52 -8.18 -8.38
CA SER A 193 -9.41 -9.63 -8.30
C SER A 193 -8.88 -10.06 -6.93
N GLU A 194 -9.69 -10.78 -6.17
CA GLU A 194 -9.37 -11.27 -4.82
C GLU A 194 -9.69 -12.77 -4.66
N SER A 195 -9.53 -13.33 -3.46
CA SER A 195 -9.94 -14.71 -3.19
C SER A 195 -11.44 -14.90 -3.42
N SER A 196 -11.85 -16.12 -3.76
CA SER A 196 -13.23 -16.44 -4.13
C SER A 196 -14.26 -16.19 -3.02
N ASP A 197 -13.81 -16.04 -1.78
CA ASP A 197 -14.58 -15.78 -0.56
C ASP A 197 -14.37 -14.36 -0.02
N TYR A 198 -13.67 -13.49 -0.74
CA TYR A 198 -13.32 -12.16 -0.26
C TYR A 198 -14.49 -11.19 -0.22
N TYR A 199 -15.37 -11.25 -1.22
CA TYR A 199 -16.49 -10.32 -1.35
C TYR A 199 -17.80 -10.92 -0.86
N HIS A 200 -18.62 -10.10 -0.20
CA HIS A 200 -19.93 -10.48 0.30
C HIS A 200 -21.01 -9.50 -0.17
N LEU A 201 -22.20 -10.02 -0.45
CA LEU A 201 -23.30 -9.29 -1.07
C LEU A 201 -24.40 -8.97 -0.06
N TYR A 202 -24.90 -7.73 -0.09
CA TYR A 202 -26.03 -7.28 0.71
C TYR A 202 -27.02 -6.50 -0.13
N THR A 203 -28.31 -6.74 0.10
CA THR A 203 -29.40 -6.06 -0.59
C THR A 203 -29.63 -4.68 0.01
N VAL A 204 -29.69 -3.65 -0.84
CA VAL A 204 -30.15 -2.31 -0.43
C VAL A 204 -31.60 -2.17 -0.86
N PRO A 205 -32.57 -2.04 0.07
CA PRO A 205 -33.98 -1.92 -0.28
C PRO A 205 -34.26 -0.71 -1.19
N THR A 206 -35.26 -0.85 -2.06
CA THR A 206 -35.80 0.27 -2.84
C THR A 206 -37.19 0.59 -2.29
N PRO A 207 -37.44 1.80 -1.74
CA PRO A 207 -38.72 2.12 -1.15
C PRO A 207 -39.90 1.87 -2.08
N GLY A 208 -40.89 1.12 -1.59
CA GLY A 208 -42.09 0.75 -2.35
C GLY A 208 -41.92 -0.42 -3.33
N ASP A 209 -40.70 -0.94 -3.50
CA ASP A 209 -40.46 -2.20 -4.21
C ASP A 209 -40.66 -3.39 -3.25
N SER A 210 -41.47 -4.36 -3.65
CA SER A 210 -41.72 -5.58 -2.87
C SER A 210 -40.71 -6.69 -3.15
N THR A 211 -39.83 -6.48 -4.13
CA THR A 211 -38.73 -7.38 -4.47
C THR A 211 -37.43 -6.92 -3.81
N ARG A 212 -36.32 -7.57 -4.15
CA ARG A 212 -34.98 -7.13 -3.72
C ARG A 212 -34.49 -5.89 -4.49
N GLY A 213 -35.17 -5.47 -5.56
CA GLY A 213 -34.68 -4.41 -6.45
C GLY A 213 -33.31 -4.72 -7.08
N SER A 214 -32.65 -3.70 -7.65
CA SER A 214 -31.34 -3.80 -8.30
C SER A 214 -30.17 -3.28 -7.47
N ARG A 215 -30.45 -2.61 -6.34
CA ARG A 215 -29.42 -1.94 -5.53
C ARG A 215 -28.74 -2.91 -4.58
N ARG A 216 -27.41 -2.87 -4.51
CA ARG A 216 -26.62 -3.75 -3.63
C ARG A 216 -25.44 -3.01 -3.03
N ILE A 217 -25.04 -3.45 -1.85
CA ILE A 217 -23.70 -3.25 -1.30
C ILE A 217 -22.91 -4.53 -1.54
N VAL A 218 -21.65 -4.38 -1.96
CA VAL A 218 -20.66 -5.46 -1.96
C VAL A 218 -19.52 -5.05 -1.02
N THR A 219 -19.32 -5.80 0.04
CA THR A 219 -18.22 -5.58 0.99
C THR A 219 -17.07 -6.52 0.70
N GLY A 220 -15.86 -6.12 1.09
CA GLY A 220 -14.68 -6.97 1.02
C GLY A 220 -13.78 -6.79 2.24
N GLY A 221 -12.98 -7.81 2.55
CA GLY A 221 -12.05 -7.80 3.66
C GLY A 221 -12.04 -9.13 4.41
N THR A 222 -11.28 -9.18 5.51
CA THR A 222 -11.13 -10.41 6.31
C THR A 222 -12.17 -10.54 7.43
N SER A 223 -13.01 -9.53 7.64
CA SER A 223 -14.07 -9.52 8.65
C SER A 223 -15.41 -9.18 7.99
N LEU A 224 -16.45 -9.96 8.29
CA LEU A 224 -17.80 -9.75 7.76
C LEU A 224 -18.50 -8.56 8.42
N THR A 225 -18.19 -8.30 9.69
CA THR A 225 -18.77 -7.19 10.49
C THR A 225 -17.87 -5.96 10.56
N ASP A 226 -16.64 -6.08 10.07
CA ASP A 226 -15.71 -4.95 9.92
C ASP A 226 -14.99 -5.02 8.55
N PRO A 227 -15.73 -4.90 7.43
CA PRO A 227 -15.15 -4.96 6.11
C PRO A 227 -14.26 -3.75 5.83
N SER A 228 -13.11 -3.98 5.22
CA SER A 228 -12.14 -2.93 4.89
C SER A 228 -12.49 -2.15 3.63
N ILE A 229 -13.43 -2.67 2.81
CA ILE A 229 -13.88 -2.00 1.59
C ILE A 229 -15.37 -2.23 1.33
N TRP A 230 -16.00 -1.19 0.77
CA TRP A 230 -17.44 -1.13 0.52
C TRP A 230 -17.68 -0.56 -0.86
N TYR A 231 -18.44 -1.28 -1.67
CA TYR A 231 -18.88 -0.87 -3.00
C TYR A 231 -20.39 -0.80 -3.05
N TYR A 232 -20.91 0.15 -3.83
CA TYR A 232 -22.31 0.28 -4.13
C TYR A 232 -22.54 0.05 -5.62
N THR A 233 -23.63 -0.66 -5.94
CA THR A 233 -24.19 -0.75 -7.29
C THR A 233 -25.68 -0.41 -7.22
N ALA A 234 -26.14 0.44 -8.14
CA ALA A 234 -27.55 0.78 -8.27
C ALA A 234 -28.26 -0.07 -9.34
N ASP A 235 -27.50 -0.84 -10.12
CA ASP A 235 -27.86 -1.31 -11.45
C ASP A 235 -27.57 -2.81 -11.66
N ASP A 236 -27.79 -3.62 -10.60
CA ASP A 236 -27.65 -5.07 -10.64
C ASP A 236 -26.26 -5.52 -11.13
N PHE A 237 -25.23 -4.92 -10.54
CA PHE A 237 -23.82 -5.21 -10.82
C PHE A 237 -23.32 -4.75 -12.19
N ALA A 238 -24.08 -3.93 -12.94
CA ALA A 238 -23.59 -3.39 -14.20
C ALA A 238 -22.49 -2.33 -14.01
N SER A 239 -22.51 -1.61 -12.89
CA SER A 239 -21.44 -0.70 -12.47
C SER A 239 -21.28 -0.68 -10.95
N PHE A 240 -20.12 -0.20 -10.50
CA PHE A 240 -19.81 -0.01 -9.09
C PHE A 240 -19.25 1.39 -8.86
N CYS A 241 -19.47 1.89 -7.65
CA CYS A 241 -18.73 2.99 -7.07
C CYS A 241 -18.28 2.62 -5.65
N LYS A 242 -17.22 3.25 -5.15
CA LYS A 242 -16.68 2.99 -3.82
C LYS A 242 -17.38 3.88 -2.80
N LEU A 243 -17.88 3.28 -1.72
CA LEU A 243 -18.48 4.03 -0.62
C LEU A 243 -17.39 4.59 0.30
N SER A 244 -17.55 5.86 0.68
CA SER A 244 -16.79 6.47 1.77
C SER A 244 -17.55 6.24 3.06
N VAL A 245 -17.30 5.10 3.68
CA VAL A 245 -17.87 4.72 4.98
C VAL A 245 -17.18 5.48 6.11
N ASN A 246 -17.97 5.96 7.06
CA ASN A 246 -17.51 6.52 8.33
C ASN A 246 -17.60 5.51 9.47
#